data_AF-A0A2M7JKI4-F1
#
_entry.id   AF-A0A2M7JKI4-F1
#
_cell.length_a   1.000
_cell.length_b   1.000
_cell.length_c   1.000
_cell.angle_alpha   90.00
_cell.angle_beta   90.00
_cell.angle_gamma   90.00
#
_symmetry.space_group_name_H-M   'P 1'
#
loop_
_entity.id
_entity.type
_entity.pdbx_description
1 polymer ?
#
loop_
_entity_poly.entity_id
_entity_poly.type
_entity_poly.pdbx_seq_one_letter_code
_entity_poly.pdbx_strand_id
1 'polypeptide(L)' 'MPRAVLYAVMELVKNVDGGEVLAHLTLNIANYYGDMTQREIAVQLADYLARRLEALRPEEASAARVLREFI' A
#
# COMPACT_ATOMS: atom_id res chain seq x y z
N MET A 1 3.15 6.66 8.37
CA MET A 1 3.74 5.78 7.36
C MET A 1 3.21 4.34 7.41
N PRO A 2 3.47 3.48 8.43
CA PRO A 2 3.05 2.06 8.35
C PRO A 2 1.53 1.85 8.32
N ARG A 3 0.77 2.73 8.97
CA ARG A 3 -0.71 2.70 8.93
C ARG A 3 -1.26 3.06 7.55
N ALA A 4 -0.59 3.96 6.81
CA ALA A 4 -1.07 4.43 5.51
C ALA A 4 -1.10 3.29 4.49
N VAL A 5 -0.04 2.48 4.44
CA VAL A 5 0.05 1.30 3.57
C VAL A 5 -1.01 0.26 3.95
N LEU A 6 -1.22 0.00 5.25
CA LEU A 6 -2.28 -0.91 5.70
C LEU A 6 -3.67 -0.40 5.29
N TYR A 7 -3.96 0.89 5.45
CA TYR A 7 -5.23 1.46 5.02
C TYR A 7 -5.42 1.32 3.50
N ALA A 8 -4.40 1.64 2.71
CA ALA A 8 -4.44 1.49 1.26
C ALA A 8 -4.71 0.03 0.82
N VAL A 9 -4.09 -0.96 1.48
CA VAL A 9 -4.41 -2.38 1.24
C VAL A 9 -5.87 -2.69 1.56
N MET A 10 -6.39 -2.19 2.69
CA MET A 10 -7.79 -2.42 3.07
C MET A 10 -8.79 -1.73 2.13
N GLU A 11 -8.43 -0.59 1.54
CA GLU A 11 -9.24 0.10 0.53
C GLU A 11 -9.28 -0.69 -0.78
N LEU A 12 -8.14 -1.22 -1.24
CA LEU A 12 -8.10 -2.11 -2.40
C LEU A 12 -8.90 -3.39 -2.18
N VAL A 13 -8.85 -3.99 -0.99
CA VAL A 13 -9.72 -5.14 -0.63
C VAL A 13 -11.21 -4.77 -0.71
N LYS A 14 -11.56 -3.52 -0.41
CA LYS A 14 -12.93 -2.98 -0.53
C LYS A 14 -13.30 -2.55 -1.96
N ASN A 15 -12.44 -2.81 -2.95
CA ASN A 15 -12.60 -2.38 -4.33
C ASN A 15 -12.71 -0.85 -4.50
N VAL A 16 -12.03 -0.08 -3.63
CA VAL A 16 -11.83 1.36 -3.87
C VAL A 16 -10.93 1.53 -5.09
N ASP A 17 -11.19 2.56 -5.89
CA ASP A 17 -10.39 2.85 -7.08
C ASP A 17 -8.92 3.10 -6.74
N GLY A 18 -8.00 2.53 -7.54
CA GLY A 18 -6.56 2.61 -7.29
C GLY A 18 -6.03 4.05 -7.27
N GLY A 19 -6.63 4.96 -8.06
CA GLY A 19 -6.27 6.37 -8.06
C GLY A 19 -6.67 7.08 -6.77
N GLU A 20 -7.84 6.73 -6.22
CA GLU A 20 -8.31 7.25 -4.92
C GLU A 20 -7.45 6.70 -3.78
N VAL A 21 -7.10 5.42 -3.81
CA VAL A 21 -6.17 4.80 -2.85
C VAL A 21 -4.81 5.49 -2.87
N LEU A 22 -4.26 5.77 -4.06
CA LEU A 22 -3.00 6.50 -4.19
C LEU A 22 -3.11 7.92 -3.63
N ALA A 23 -4.21 8.62 -3.90
CA ALA A 23 -4.45 9.95 -3.34
C ALA A 23 -4.45 9.90 -1.81
N HIS A 24 -5.19 8.97 -1.20
CA HIS A 24 -5.21 8.77 0.25
C HIS A 24 -3.83 8.40 0.81
N LEU A 25 -3.09 7.53 0.12
CA LEU A 25 -1.74 7.15 0.51
C LEU A 25 -0.80 8.36 0.53
N THR A 26 -0.81 9.18 -0.53
CA THR A 26 0.06 10.37 -0.64
C THR A 26 -0.28 11.43 0.42
N LEU A 27 -1.56 11.59 0.78
CA LEU A 27 -1.98 12.50 1.86
C LEU A 27 -1.53 12.02 3.25
N ASN A 28 -1.44 10.71 3.44
CA ASN A 28 -1.07 10.11 4.73
C ASN A 28 0.45 9.88 4.89
N ILE A 29 1.23 10.08 3.84
CA ILE A 29 2.70 10.01 3.87
C ILE A 29 3.25 11.43 3.77
N ALA A 30 3.78 11.93 4.89
CA ALA A 30 4.44 13.23 4.91
C ALA A 30 5.58 13.28 3.90
N ASN A 31 5.66 14.37 3.13
CA ASN A 31 6.69 14.62 2.13
C ASN A 31 6.79 13.53 1.03
N TYR A 32 5.67 12.87 0.68
CA TYR A 32 5.62 11.79 -0.31
C TYR A 32 6.35 12.11 -1.63
N TYR A 33 6.19 13.33 -2.15
CA TYR A 33 6.84 13.78 -3.39
C TYR A 33 8.23 14.39 -3.19
N GLY A 34 8.60 14.75 -1.96
CA GLY A 34 9.86 15.43 -1.65
C GLY A 34 10.93 14.52 -1.02
N ASP A 35 10.59 13.28 -0.68
CA ASP A 35 11.51 12.28 -0.14
C ASP A 35 11.24 10.90 -0.76
N MET A 36 12.08 10.51 -1.74
CA MET A 36 11.95 9.22 -2.43
C MET A 36 12.10 8.02 -1.49
N THR A 37 12.75 8.19 -0.33
CA THR A 37 12.89 7.14 0.68
C THR A 37 11.51 6.71 1.21
N GLN A 38 10.56 7.63 1.30
CA GLN A 38 9.21 7.31 1.77
C GLN A 38 8.45 6.41 0.81
N ARG A 39 8.64 6.64 -0.48
CA ARG A 39 8.08 5.81 -1.55
C ARG A 39 8.70 4.41 -1.49
N GLU A 40 10.03 4.31 -1.38
CA GLU A 40 10.71 3.02 -1.24
C GLU A 40 10.28 2.24 0.01
N ILE A 41 10.13 2.92 1.16
CA ILE A 41 9.62 2.29 2.39
C ILE A 41 8.19 1.77 2.19
N ALA A 42 7.33 2.53 1.49
CA ALA A 42 5.96 2.11 1.21
C ALA A 42 5.91 0.88 0.28
N VAL A 43 6.75 0.84 -0.76
CA VAL A 43 6.92 -0.32 -1.65
C VAL A 43 7.39 -1.54 -0.87
N GLN A 44 8.45 -1.40 -0.07
CA GLN A 44 9.00 -2.50 0.72
C GLN A 44 7.98 -3.04 1.73
N LEU A 45 7.20 -2.16 2.35
CA LEU A 45 6.17 -2.56 3.29
C LEU A 45 5.01 -3.29 2.60
N ALA A 46 4.58 -2.83 1.42
CA ALA A 46 3.57 -3.51 0.62
C ALA A 46 4.05 -4.92 0.20
N ASP A 47 5.29 -5.05 -0.25
CA ASP A 47 5.88 -6.35 -0.62
C ASP A 47 6.01 -7.30 0.60
N TYR A 48 6.41 -6.76 1.75
CA TYR A 48 6.45 -7.52 3.00
C TYR A 48 5.07 -8.04 3.40
N LEU A 49 4.03 -7.19 3.31
CA LEU A 49 2.66 -7.59 3.61
C LEU A 49 2.16 -8.65 2.63
N ALA A 50 2.42 -8.50 1.34
CA ALA A 50 2.06 -9.50 0.34
C ALA A 50 2.62 -10.88 0.67
N ARG A 51 3.92 -10.99 0.99
CA ARG A 51 4.56 -12.26 1.36
C ARG A 51 4.03 -12.82 2.68
N ARG A 52 3.83 -11.97 3.68
CA ARG A 52 3.40 -12.39 5.02
C ARG A 52 1.94 -12.86 5.04
N LEU A 53 1.08 -12.22 4.24
CA LEU A 53 -0.35 -12.51 4.18
C LEU A 53 -0.69 -13.63 3.19
N GLU A 54 0.23 -14.03 2.32
CA GLU A 54 -0.02 -15.03 1.28
C GLU A 54 -0.63 -16.34 1.81
N ALA A 55 -0.17 -16.81 2.97
CA ALA A 55 -0.69 -18.03 3.61
C ALA A 55 -1.86 -17.79 4.58
N LEU A 56 -2.10 -16.54 5.02
CA LEU A 56 -3.07 -16.21 6.08
C LEU A 56 -4.35 -15.59 5.52
N ARG A 57 -4.20 -14.68 4.55
CA ARG A 57 -5.26 -13.84 3.98
C ARG A 57 -4.91 -13.53 2.52
N PRO A 58 -5.19 -14.46 1.58
CA PRO A 58 -4.75 -14.34 0.19
C PRO A 58 -5.34 -13.13 -0.53
N GLU A 59 -6.53 -12.66 -0.14
CA GLU A 59 -7.16 -11.45 -0.69
C GLU A 59 -6.35 -10.19 -0.34
N GLU A 60 -6.01 -10.00 0.95
CA GLU A 60 -5.17 -8.89 1.40
C GLU A 60 -3.76 -8.98 0.80
N ALA A 61 -3.22 -10.21 0.64
CA ALA A 61 -1.95 -10.42 -0.03
C ALA A 61 -1.99 -9.96 -1.50
N SER A 62 -3.09 -10.27 -2.21
CA SER A 62 -3.30 -9.81 -3.57
C SER A 62 -3.39 -8.29 -3.66
N ALA A 63 -4.19 -7.66 -2.79
CA ALA A 63 -4.29 -6.21 -2.71
C ALA A 63 -2.95 -5.54 -2.40
N ALA A 64 -2.12 -6.14 -1.53
CA ALA A 64 -0.78 -5.64 -1.24
C ALA A 64 0.17 -5.72 -2.45
N ARG A 65 0.07 -6.77 -3.29
CA ARG A 65 0.83 -6.84 -4.56
C ARG A 65 0.40 -5.75 -5.53
N VAL A 66 -0.90 -5.52 -5.67
CA VAL A 66 -1.46 -4.46 -6.52
C VAL A 66 -1.00 -3.08 -6.04
N LEU A 67 -1.06 -2.83 -4.73
CA LEU A 67 -0.58 -1.58 -4.14
C LEU A 67 0.90 -1.32 -4.45
N ARG A 68 1.74 -2.36 -4.35
CA ARG A 68 3.17 -2.27 -4.69
C ARG A 68 3.39 -1.85 -6.15
N GLU A 69 2.55 -2.31 -7.07
CA GLU A 69 2.64 -1.95 -8.50
C GLU A 69 2.13 -0.53 -8.79
N PHE A 70 1.25 -0.01 -7.93
CA PHE A 70 0.73 1.35 -8.04
C PHE A 70 1.63 2.42 -7.44
N ILE A 71 2.41 2.09 -6.39
CA ILE A 71 3.30 3.03 -5.72
C ILE A 71 4.47 3.41 -6.62
#